data_AF-A0A7C6YQ04-F1
#
_entry.id   AF-A0A7C6YQ04-F1
#
_cell.length_a   1.000
_cell.length_b   1.000
_cell.length_c   1.000
_cell.angle_alpha   90.00
_cell.angle_beta   90.00
_cell.angle_gamma   90.00
#
_symmetry.space_group_name_H-M   'P 1'
#
loop_
_entity.id
_entity.type
_entity.pdbx_description
1 polymer ?
#
loop_
_entity_poly.entity_id
_entity_poly.type
_entity_poly.pdbx_seq_one_letter_code
_entity_poly.pdbx_strand_id
1 'polypeptide(L)' 'MSLNPVTASREIFNRYCGYITTTFRLADESLNSQIAEILKKPGTFAKGPIVEILPPYSAGKTIAELIDKDVLRQ' A
#
# COMPACT_ATOMS: atom_id res chain seq x y z
N MET A 1 -3.92 -17.77 -1.79
CA MET A 1 -3.73 -16.92 -0.60
C MET A 1 -3.91 -15.49 -1.02
N SER A 2 -4.81 -14.73 -0.40
CA SER A 2 -4.95 -13.29 -0.67
C SER A 2 -3.80 -12.52 -0.01
N LEU A 3 -3.18 -11.61 -0.75
CA LEU A 3 -2.18 -10.71 -0.21
C LEU A 3 -2.87 -9.72 0.73
N ASN A 4 -2.53 -9.71 2.02
CA ASN A 4 -3.01 -8.68 2.94
C ASN A 4 -2.12 -7.44 2.80
N PRO A 5 -2.62 -6.32 2.24
CA PRO A 5 -1.79 -5.14 1.96
C PRO A 5 -1.23 -4.49 3.23
N VAL A 6 -1.94 -4.62 4.36
CA VAL A 6 -1.48 -4.11 5.66
C VAL A 6 -0.26 -4.89 6.14
N THR A 7 -0.33 -6.21 6.10
CA THR A 7 0.79 -7.08 6.50
C THR A 7 1.97 -6.90 5.55
N ALA A 8 1.73 -6.94 4.24
CA ALA A 8 2.77 -6.79 3.23
C ALA A 8 3.51 -5.46 3.35
N SER A 9 2.78 -4.35 3.51
CA SER A 9 3.40 -3.02 3.68
C SER A 9 4.26 -2.94 4.96
N ARG A 10 3.79 -3.53 6.07
CA ARG A 10 4.55 -3.59 7.32
C ARG A 10 5.84 -4.39 7.18
N GLU A 11 5.80 -5.53 6.51
CA GLU A 11 6.99 -6.36 6.28
C GLU A 11 8.01 -5.66 5.39
N ILE A 12 7.55 -5.03 4.29
CA ILE A 12 8.41 -4.24 3.40
C ILE A 12 9.09 -3.11 4.18
N PHE A 13 8.32 -2.38 4.98
CA PHE A 13 8.84 -1.29 5.80
C PHE A 13 9.93 -1.77 6.75
N ASN A 14 9.65 -2.83 7.54
CA ASN A 14 10.62 -3.37 8.50
C ASN A 14 11.91 -3.83 7.81
N ARG A 15 11.79 -4.52 6.67
CA ARG A 15 12.94 -4.98 5.90
C ARG A 15 13.77 -3.81 5.38
N TYR A 16 13.13 -2.75 4.91
CA TYR A 16 13.82 -1.58 4.39
C TYR A 16 14.49 -0.75 5.50
N CYS A 17 13.84 -0.62 6.67
CA CYS A 17 14.49 -0.03 7.85
C CYS A 17 15.76 -0.79 8.24
N GLY A 18 15.70 -2.13 8.27
CA GLY A 18 16.88 -2.96 8.54
C GLY A 18 17.96 -2.82 7.48
N TYR A 19 17.59 -2.71 6.21
CA TYR A 19 18.54 -2.43 5.13
C TYR A 19 19.24 -1.08 5.33
N ILE A 20 18.51 -0.02 5.68
CA ILE A 20 19.09 1.31 5.90
C ILE A 20 20.06 1.29 7.08
N THR A 21 19.65 0.73 8.23
CA THR A 21 20.48 0.76 9.45
C THR A 21 21.74 -0.11 9.35
N THR A 22 21.74 -1.11 8.48
CA THR A 22 22.93 -1.97 8.25
C THR A 22 23.83 -1.43 7.16
N THR A 23 23.27 -0.95 6.04
CA THR A 23 24.04 -0.52 4.87
C THR A 23 24.65 0.86 5.07
N PHE A 24 23.94 1.79 5.72
CA PHE A 24 24.38 3.17 5.92
C PHE A 24 24.92 3.42 7.34
N ARG A 25 25.52 2.39 7.95
CA ARG A 25 26.07 2.52 9.30
C ARG A 25 27.20 3.55 9.33
N LEU A 26 27.08 4.52 10.22
CA LEU A 26 28.06 5.58 10.43
C LEU A 26 29.07 5.17 11.51
N ALA A 27 30.24 5.81 11.52
CA ALA A 27 31.22 5.66 12.60
C ALA A 27 30.70 6.23 13.94
N ASP A 28 29.78 7.19 13.87
CA ASP A 28 29.14 7.79 15.04
C ASP A 28 27.88 7.01 15.44
N GLU A 29 27.92 6.39 16.62
CA GLU A 29 26.82 5.58 17.16
C GLU A 29 25.62 6.42 17.64
N SER A 30 25.84 7.69 18.00
CA SER A 30 24.75 8.61 18.33
C SER A 30 23.91 8.90 17.09
N LEU A 31 24.57 9.13 15.94
CA LEU A 31 23.87 9.35 14.67
C LEU A 31 23.13 8.09 14.22
N ASN A 32 23.72 6.89 14.35
CA ASN A 32 23.04 5.63 14.05
C ASN A 32 21.76 5.45 14.89
N SER A 33 21.82 5.81 16.18
CA SER A 33 20.68 5.74 17.09
C SER A 33 19.57 6.70 16.64
N GLN A 34 19.92 7.94 16.28
CA GLN A 34 18.95 8.93 15.79
C GLN A 34 18.28 8.48 14.49
N ILE A 35 19.03 7.90 13.55
CA ILE A 35 18.48 7.33 12.32
C ILE A 35 17.47 6.22 12.64
N ALA A 36 17.83 5.29 13.53
CA ALA A 36 16.95 4.21 13.93
C ALA A 36 15.66 4.70 14.61
N GLU A 37 15.73 5.76 15.42
CA GLU A 37 14.56 6.36 16.06
C GLU A 37 13.64 7.06 15.05
N ILE A 38 14.20 7.87 14.15
CA ILE A 38 13.44 8.60 13.13
C ILE A 38 12.75 7.63 12.19
N LEU A 39 13.43 6.55 11.77
CA LEU A 39 12.85 5.52 10.91
C LEU A 39 11.67 4.80 11.58
N LYS A 40 11.71 4.58 12.90
CA LYS A 40 10.61 3.94 13.64
C LYS A 40 9.44 4.86 13.91
N LYS A 41 9.62 6.18 13.78
CA LYS A 41 8.56 7.17 14.04
C LYS A 41 7.47 7.08 12.96
N PRO A 42 6.22 6.69 13.32
CA PRO A 42 5.15 6.52 12.35
C PRO A 42 4.95 7.75 11.48
N GLY A 43 4.75 7.56 10.17
CA GLY A 43 4.49 8.64 9.22
C GLY A 43 5.70 9.47 8.79
N THR A 44 6.89 9.22 9.36
CA THR A 44 8.10 9.99 9.01
C THR A 44 8.77 9.46 7.75
N PHE A 45 8.95 8.14 7.68
CA PHE A 45 9.60 7.48 6.54
C PHE A 45 8.59 6.85 5.56
N ALA A 46 7.48 6.32 6.06
CA ALA A 46 6.42 5.73 5.24
C ALA A 46 5.03 6.07 5.77
N LYS A 47 4.08 6.26 4.85
CA LYS A 47 2.66 6.55 5.15
C LYS A 47 1.80 5.29 5.28
N GLY A 48 2.37 4.10 5.05
CA GLY A 48 1.63 2.83 4.99
C GLY A 48 1.09 2.53 3.58
N PRO A 49 0.32 1.44 3.43
CA PRO A 49 -0.26 1.06 2.15
C PRO A 49 -1.38 2.03 1.77
N ILE A 50 -1.46 2.38 0.48
CA ILE A 50 -2.67 2.98 -0.07
C ILE A 50 -3.69 1.87 -0.15
N VAL A 51 -4.77 2.00 0.63
CA VAL A 51 -5.88 1.05 0.61
C VAL A 51 -7.03 1.72 -0.10
N GLU A 52 -7.33 1.24 -1.31
CA GLU A 52 -8.50 1.66 -2.06
C GLU A 52 -9.57 0.57 -1.95
N ILE A 53 -10.69 0.90 -1.30
CA ILE A 53 -11.84 0.01 -1.24
C ILE A 53 -12.71 0.34 -2.44
N LEU A 54 -12.34 -0.20 -3.60
CA LEU A 54 -13.24 -0.17 -4.75
C LEU A 54 -14.35 -1.20 -4.51
N PRO A 55 -15.63 -0.84 -4.75
CA PRO A 55 -16.66 -1.86 -4.83
C PRO A 55 -16.27 -2.88 -5.91
N PRO A 56 -16.67 -4.16 -5.75
CA PRO A 56 -16.44 -5.14 -6.80
C PRO A 56 -16.99 -4.61 -8.12
N TYR A 57 -16.22 -4.81 -9.19
CA TYR A 57 -16.64 -4.41 -10.53
C TYR A 57 -18.04 -4.97 -10.80
N SER A 58 -19.00 -4.06 -10.98
CA SER A 58 -20.37 -4.42 -11.29
C SER A 58 -20.54 -4.26 -12.79
N ALA A 59 -20.73 -5.39 -13.48
CA ALA A 59 -21.03 -5.35 -14.90
C ALA A 59 -22.31 -4.53 -15.12
N GLY A 60 -22.26 -3.61 -16.08
CA GLY A 60 -23.45 -2.89 -16.54
C GLY A 60 -24.41 -3.83 -17.30
N LYS A 61 -25.54 -3.28 -17.73
CA LYS A 61 -26.49 -4.01 -18.57
C LYS A 61 -25.88 -4.24 -19.96
N THR A 62 -26.10 -5.43 -20.51
CA THR A 62 -25.81 -5.74 -21.91
C THR A 62 -26.70 -4.94 -22.85
N ILE A 63 -26.30 -4.83 -24.13
CA ILE A 63 -27.11 -4.15 -25.16
C ILE A 63 -28.51 -4.77 -25.24
N ALA A 64 -28.61 -6.10 -25.19
CA ALA A 64 -29.90 -6.81 -25.20
C ALA A 64 -30.80 -6.40 -24.01
N GLU A 65 -30.24 -6.32 -22.80
CA GLU A 65 -30.98 -5.89 -21.60
C GLU A 65 -31.36 -4.39 -21.62
N LEU A 66 -30.68 -3.58 -22.42
CA LEU A 66 -31.04 -2.18 -22.64
C LEU A 66 -32.16 -2.03 -23.68
N ILE A 67 -32.16 -2.88 -24.71
CA ILE A 67 -33.25 -2.97 -25.69
C ILE A 67 -34.53 -3.49 -25.01
N ASP A 68 -34.43 -4.55 -24.22
CA ASP A 68 -35.55 -5.14 -23.47
C ASP A 68 -36.21 -4.15 -22.49
N LYS A 69 -35.41 -3.20 -21.96
CA LYS A 69 -35.89 -2.15 -21.05
C LYS A 69 -36.36 -0.88 -21.76
N ASP A 70 -36.48 -0.88 -23.09
CA ASP A 70 -36.80 0.26 -23.97
C ASP A 70 -35.90 1.49 -23.71
N VAL A 71 -34.70 1.28 -23.16
CA VAL A 71 -33.68 2.33 -22.96
C VAL A 71 -32.94 2.59 -24.26
N LEU A 72 -32.73 1.54 -25.06
CA LEU A 72 -32.20 1.60 -26.41
C LEU A 72 -33.23 1.05 -27.39
N ARG A 73 -33.31 1.65 -28.58
CA ARG A 73 -34.12 1.14 -29.69
C ARG A 73 -33.25 0.58 -30.77
N GLN A 74 -33.75 -0.48 -31.41
CA GLN A 74 -33.08 -1.21 -32.48
C GLN A 74 -33.18 -0.47 -33.81
#